data_AF-A0A9D2SP02-F1
#
_entry.id   AF-A0A9D2SP02-F1
#
_cell.length_a   1.000
_cell.length_b   1.000
_cell.length_c   1.000
_cell.angle_alpha   90.00
_cell.angle_beta   90.00
_cell.angle_gamma   90.00
#
_symmetry.space_group_name_H-M   'P 1'
#
loop_
_entity.id
_entity.type
_entity.pdbx_description
1 polymer ?
#
loop_
_entity_poly.entity_id
_entity_poly.type
_entity_poly.pdbx_seq_one_letter_code
_entity_poly.pdbx_strand_id
1 'polypeptide(L)'
;MKPNVERIKELMAVRRWSASELARQMGVSRSEATRLLNGKRNGGNKVISGLIKAFPDESLETLFFLPSMYPIVNTASNDVSIRKLPSEHQSIPIKHPNAHQLACTVNEDDGLVEIKQGKCITTLVIPPGPVGIKYSTNN
;
A
#
# COMPACT_ATOMS: atom_id res chain seq x y z
N MET A 1 9.01 11.56 -0.38
CA MET A 1 9.03 10.88 -1.70
C MET A 1 9.82 11.71 -2.69
N LYS A 2 10.64 11.10 -3.53
CA LYS A 2 11.44 11.80 -4.53
C LYS A 2 10.78 11.63 -5.91
N PRO A 3 10.43 12.70 -6.63
CA PRO A 3 9.86 12.58 -7.98
C PRO A 3 10.82 11.89 -8.95
N ASN A 4 10.28 11.02 -9.80
CA ASN A 4 11.01 10.41 -10.91
C ASN A 4 11.04 11.39 -12.09
N VAL A 5 12.02 12.28 -12.09
CA VAL A 5 12.10 13.39 -13.06
C VAL A 5 12.28 12.88 -14.50
N GLU A 6 12.98 11.77 -14.70
CA GLU A 6 13.16 11.17 -16.03
C GLU A 6 11.83 10.68 -16.59
N ARG A 7 11.09 9.90 -15.80
CA ARG A 7 9.76 9.43 -16.17
C ARG A 7 8.79 10.58 -16.44
N ILE A 8 8.82 11.63 -15.61
CA ILE A 8 8.00 12.83 -15.83
C ILE A 8 8.34 13.50 -17.17
N LYS A 9 9.62 13.56 -17.55
CA LYS A 9 10.04 14.12 -18.85
C LYS A 9 9.57 13.27 -20.03
N GLU A 10 9.59 11.94 -19.91
CA GLU A 10 9.02 11.05 -20.94
C GLU A 10 7.52 11.30 -21.13
N LEU A 11 6.77 11.39 -20.02
CA LEU A 11 5.33 11.65 -20.06
C LEU A 11 5.02 13.02 -20.66
N MET A 12 5.83 14.03 -20.35
CA MET A 12 5.74 15.33 -21.00
C MET A 12 6.00 15.24 -22.51
N ALA A 13 6.98 14.45 -22.94
CA ALA A 13 7.29 14.29 -24.36
C ALA A 13 6.12 13.62 -25.12
N VAL A 14 5.55 12.56 -24.56
CA VAL A 14 4.37 11.87 -25.13
C VAL A 14 3.17 12.82 -25.23
N ARG A 15 2.93 13.63 -24.20
CA ARG A 15 1.82 14.60 -24.16
C ARG A 15 2.15 15.95 -24.83
N ARG A 16 3.37 16.10 -25.37
CA ARG A 16 3.92 17.34 -25.96
C ARG A 16 3.79 18.56 -25.04
N TRP A 17 4.04 18.38 -23.75
CA TRP A 17 3.99 19.44 -22.75
C TRP A 17 5.33 20.13 -22.57
N SER A 18 5.34 21.47 -22.57
CA SER A 18 6.45 22.24 -22.03
C SER A 18 6.39 22.29 -20.50
N ALA A 19 7.47 22.81 -19.88
CA ALA A 19 7.49 23.06 -18.43
C ALA A 19 6.35 24.00 -17.97
N SER A 20 5.88 24.90 -18.83
CA SER A 20 4.76 25.79 -18.55
C SER A 20 3.43 25.05 -18.57
N GLU A 21 3.21 24.16 -19.55
CA GLU A 21 2.01 23.31 -19.57
C GLU A 21 2.00 22.39 -18.35
N LEU A 22 3.14 21.76 -18.00
CA LEU A 22 3.24 20.94 -16.80
C LEU A 22 2.83 21.72 -15.54
N ALA A 23 3.36 22.95 -15.38
CA ALA A 23 3.00 23.80 -14.25
C ALA A 23 1.49 24.07 -14.16
N ARG A 24 0.85 24.31 -15.31
CA ARG A 24 -0.61 24.51 -15.41
C ARG A 24 -1.38 23.26 -15.00
N GLN A 25 -0.96 22.09 -15.47
CA GLN A 25 -1.63 20.82 -15.12
C GLN A 25 -1.46 20.48 -13.64
N MET A 26 -0.28 20.75 -13.09
CA MET A 26 0.01 20.55 -11.67
C MET A 26 -0.67 21.58 -10.75
N GLY A 27 -1.08 22.75 -11.28
CA GLY A 27 -1.59 23.86 -10.46
C GLY A 27 -0.50 24.51 -9.60
N VAL A 28 0.75 24.54 -10.09
CA VAL A 28 1.90 25.17 -9.40
C VAL A 28 2.47 26.30 -10.26
N SER A 29 3.36 27.12 -9.69
CA SER A 29 4.04 28.16 -10.47
C SER A 29 5.04 27.55 -11.47
N ARG A 30 5.31 28.28 -12.57
CA ARG A 30 6.31 27.86 -13.57
C ARG A 30 7.70 27.66 -12.97
N SER A 31 8.09 28.50 -12.00
CA SER A 31 9.38 28.38 -11.31
C SER A 31 9.47 27.10 -10.49
N GLU A 32 8.38 26.67 -9.86
CA GLU A 32 8.33 25.42 -9.10
C GLU A 32 8.43 24.19 -10.00
N ALA A 33 7.71 24.16 -11.13
CA ALA A 33 7.84 23.10 -12.12
C ALA A 33 9.27 23.05 -12.72
N THR A 34 9.87 24.20 -12.99
CA THR A 34 11.24 24.26 -13.52
C THR A 34 12.27 23.77 -12.50
N ARG A 35 12.12 24.15 -11.22
CA ARG A 35 12.98 23.68 -10.12
C ARG A 35 12.86 22.16 -9.92
N LEU A 36 11.65 21.62 -10.06
CA LEU A 36 11.39 20.17 -10.06
C LEU A 36 12.13 19.47 -11.21
N LEU A 37 11.94 19.94 -12.45
CA LEU A 37 12.55 19.32 -13.64
C LEU A 37 14.08 19.37 -13.65
N ASN A 38 14.65 20.33 -12.93
CA ASN A 38 16.09 20.48 -12.72
C ASN A 38 16.60 19.73 -11.48
N GLY A 39 15.75 19.00 -10.76
CA GLY A 39 16.12 18.24 -9.56
C GLY A 39 16.50 19.09 -8.34
N LYS A 40 16.29 20.41 -8.40
CA LYS A 40 16.64 21.34 -7.30
C LYS A 40 15.61 21.36 -6.16
N ARG A 41 14.47 20.67 -6.34
CA ARG A 41 13.41 20.59 -5.34
C ARG A 41 12.90 19.16 -5.19
N ASN A 42 12.90 18.69 -3.96
CA ASN A 42 12.30 17.41 -3.58
C ASN A 42 10.78 17.57 -3.43
N GLY A 43 10.03 16.48 -3.64
CA GLY A 43 8.57 16.48 -3.67
C GLY A 43 7.93 16.87 -2.35
N GLY A 44 7.70 18.16 -2.12
CA GLY A 44 6.81 18.65 -1.07
C GLY A 44 5.35 18.41 -1.44
N ASN A 45 4.44 18.52 -0.47
CA ASN A 45 3.02 18.17 -0.63
C ASN A 45 2.37 18.77 -1.89
N LYS A 46 2.63 20.04 -2.20
CA LYS A 46 2.11 20.71 -3.42
C LYS A 46 2.61 20.10 -4.72
N VAL A 47 3.88 19.69 -4.77
CA VAL A 47 4.48 19.08 -5.96
C VAL A 47 3.95 17.66 -6.12
N ILE A 48 3.84 16.91 -5.02
CA ILE A 48 3.30 15.55 -5.02
C ILE A 48 1.84 15.57 -5.52
N SER A 49 0.98 16.36 -4.87
CA SER A 49 -0.43 16.45 -5.26
C SER A 49 -0.60 16.98 -6.69
N GLY A 50 0.23 17.94 -7.10
CA GLY A 50 0.22 18.47 -8.47
C GLY A 50 0.58 17.40 -9.52
N LEU A 51 1.59 16.56 -9.27
CA LEU A 51 1.96 15.50 -10.20
C LEU A 51 0.88 14.42 -10.31
N ILE A 52 0.26 14.01 -9.19
CA ILE A 52 -0.86 13.07 -9.19
C ILE A 52 -2.04 13.62 -10.01
N LYS A 53 -2.32 14.93 -9.86
CA LYS A 53 -3.37 15.60 -10.63
C LYS A 53 -3.04 15.72 -12.12
N ALA A 54 -1.78 16.00 -12.47
CA ALA A 54 -1.35 16.16 -13.86
C ALA A 54 -1.31 14.83 -14.63
N PHE A 55 -1.06 13.72 -13.93
CA PHE A 55 -0.95 12.38 -14.51
C PHE A 55 -1.85 11.39 -13.76
N PRO A 56 -3.18 11.51 -13.90
CA PRO A 56 -4.12 10.66 -13.15
C PRO A 56 -4.05 9.18 -13.56
N ASP A 57 -3.59 8.89 -14.78
CA ASP A 57 -3.46 7.54 -15.32
C ASP A 57 -2.17 6.83 -14.88
N GLU A 58 -1.22 7.56 -14.30
CA GLU A 58 0.07 7.03 -13.89
C GLU A 58 0.07 6.68 -12.40
N SER A 59 0.66 5.53 -12.07
CA SER A 59 0.76 5.09 -10.68
C SER A 59 1.78 5.94 -9.90
N LEU A 60 1.63 5.97 -8.56
CA LEU A 60 2.58 6.65 -7.68
C LEU A 60 4.00 6.08 -7.78
N GLU A 61 4.11 4.77 -7.96
CA GLU A 61 5.39 4.05 -8.12
C GLU A 61 6.13 4.50 -9.39
N THR A 62 5.38 4.85 -10.43
CA THR A 62 5.92 5.36 -11.68
C THR A 62 6.37 6.81 -11.55
N LEU A 63 5.56 7.64 -10.89
CA LEU A 63 5.82 9.09 -10.75
C LEU A 63 6.87 9.43 -9.68
N PHE A 64 7.07 8.56 -8.69
CA PHE A 64 7.96 8.82 -7.56
C PHE A 64 8.82 7.61 -7.23
N PHE A 65 10.09 7.88 -6.91
CA PHE A 65 10.86 6.98 -6.07
C PHE A 65 10.26 7.01 -4.66
N LEU A 66 9.49 5.95 -4.38
CA LEU A 66 9.03 5.66 -3.04
C LEU A 66 10.28 5.30 -2.22
N PRO A 67 10.44 5.83 -1.00
CA PRO A 67 11.40 5.24 -0.09
C PRO A 67 11.02 3.76 0.01
N SER A 68 11.98 2.86 -0.22
CA SER A 68 11.82 1.49 0.22
C SER A 68 11.76 1.56 1.74
N MET A 69 10.57 1.80 2.28
CA MET A 69 10.32 1.33 3.61
C MET A 69 10.36 -0.18 3.44
N TYR A 70 11.50 -0.75 3.82
CA TYR A 70 11.43 -2.06 4.43
C TYR A 70 10.31 -1.93 5.47
N PRO A 71 9.35 -2.86 5.55
CA PRO A 71 8.53 -2.91 6.74
C PRO A 71 9.47 -2.76 7.94
N ILE A 72 9.03 -2.11 9.01
CA ILE A 72 9.71 -2.32 10.28
C ILE A 72 9.41 -3.80 10.61
N VAL A 73 10.19 -4.70 9.99
CA VAL A 73 10.24 -6.11 10.25
C VAL A 73 10.97 -6.21 11.57
N ASN A 74 10.21 -6.52 12.61
CA ASN A 74 10.64 -7.69 13.37
C ASN A 74 10.50 -8.84 12.36
N THR A 75 11.64 -9.34 11.86
CA THR A 75 11.78 -10.46 10.90
C THR A 75 10.62 -11.45 11.00
N ALA A 76 9.85 -11.71 9.94
CA ALA A 76 10.33 -12.37 8.74
C ALA A 76 9.77 -11.79 7.43
N SER A 77 10.68 -11.64 6.48
CA SER A 77 10.46 -11.43 5.06
C SER A 77 9.58 -12.50 4.44
N ASN A 78 8.55 -12.09 3.71
CA ASN A 78 8.46 -12.23 2.25
C ASN A 78 7.04 -11.81 1.85
N ASP A 79 6.89 -10.66 1.18
CA ASP A 79 5.95 -10.64 0.08
C ASP A 79 6.42 -9.71 -1.04
N VAL A 80 6.94 -10.39 -2.05
CA VAL A 80 6.97 -9.95 -3.44
C VAL A 80 5.51 -9.86 -3.87
N SER A 81 5.06 -8.71 -4.38
CA SER A 81 3.78 -8.60 -5.07
C SER A 81 3.65 -9.69 -6.13
N ILE A 82 2.85 -10.71 -5.85
CA ILE A 82 2.20 -11.48 -6.91
C ILE A 82 0.76 -11.01 -6.93
N ARG A 83 0.41 -10.28 -7.99
CA ARG A 83 -0.97 -10.23 -8.46
C ARG A 83 -1.40 -11.67 -8.71
N LYS A 84 -2.17 -12.28 -7.80
CA LYS A 84 -2.82 -13.55 -8.07
C LYS A 84 -4.31 -13.44 -7.83
N LEU A 85 -5.01 -13.94 -8.84
CA LEU A 85 -6.44 -14.11 -9.05
C LEU A 85 -7.18 -14.50 -7.75
N PRO A 86 -8.49 -14.21 -7.58
CA PRO A 86 -9.23 -14.63 -6.40
C PRO A 86 -9.31 -16.17 -6.38
N SER A 87 -8.34 -16.82 -5.75
CA SER A 87 -8.48 -18.18 -5.28
C SER A 87 -9.05 -18.10 -3.88
N GLU A 88 -10.12 -18.84 -3.64
CA GLU A 88 -10.74 -19.03 -2.33
C GLU A 88 -9.67 -19.45 -1.31
N HIS A 89 -9.13 -18.49 -0.54
CA HIS A 89 -8.31 -18.84 0.62
C HIS A 89 -9.25 -19.46 1.66
N GLN A 90 -9.05 -20.75 1.95
CA GLN A 90 -9.87 -21.51 2.88
C GLN A 90 -9.59 -21.08 4.31
N SER A 91 -10.24 -19.98 4.72
CA SER A 91 -10.32 -19.63 6.13
C SER A 91 -10.97 -20.77 6.92
N ILE A 92 -10.31 -21.21 7.98
CA ILE A 92 -10.78 -22.26 8.87
C ILE A 92 -11.63 -21.58 9.95
N PRO A 93 -12.95 -21.84 10.02
CA PRO A 93 -13.80 -21.30 11.07
C PRO A 93 -13.53 -22.06 12.38
N ILE A 94 -13.16 -21.32 13.42
CA ILE A 94 -12.94 -21.81 14.77
C ILE A 94 -14.10 -21.36 15.65
N LYS A 95 -14.77 -22.34 16.27
CA LYS A 95 -15.80 -22.11 17.28
C LYS A 95 -15.35 -22.71 18.60
N HIS A 96 -15.36 -21.89 19.65
CA HIS A 96 -15.09 -22.40 20.98
C HIS A 96 -16.30 -23.22 21.48
N PRO A 97 -16.11 -24.45 22.02
CA PRO A 97 -17.22 -25.33 22.39
C PRO A 97 -18.17 -24.71 23.42
N ASN A 98 -17.63 -23.90 24.34
CA ASN A 98 -18.38 -23.25 25.41
C ASN A 98 -18.61 -21.74 25.22
N ALA A 99 -18.23 -21.16 24.08
CA ALA A 99 -18.39 -19.72 23.84
C ALA A 99 -18.99 -19.45 22.44
N HIS A 100 -20.31 -19.55 22.35
CA HIS A 100 -21.06 -19.45 21.10
C HIS A 100 -21.12 -18.04 20.48
N GLN A 101 -20.74 -17.01 21.24
CA GLN A 101 -20.79 -15.61 20.78
C GLN A 101 -19.49 -15.11 20.16
N LEU A 102 -18.42 -15.89 20.25
CA LEU A 102 -17.11 -15.56 19.66
C LEU A 102 -16.93 -16.37 18.38
N ALA A 103 -16.78 -15.66 17.26
CA ALA A 103 -16.41 -16.27 15.99
C ALA A 103 -14.93 -16.01 15.74
N CYS A 104 -14.16 -17.05 15.46
CA CYS A 104 -12.75 -16.93 15.11
C CYS A 104 -12.53 -17.58 13.73
N THR A 105 -11.67 -17.00 12.91
CA THR A 105 -11.23 -17.57 11.64
C THR A 105 -9.72 -17.52 11.57
N VAL A 106 -9.12 -18.57 11.00
CA VAL A 106 -7.68 -18.64 10.77
C VAL A 106 -7.41 -18.89 9.31
N ASN A 107 -6.54 -18.09 8.73
CA ASN A 107 -5.94 -18.31 7.44
C ASN A 107 -4.46 -18.65 7.66
N GLU A 108 -4.12 -19.91 7.47
CA GLU A 108 -2.77 -20.42 7.68
C GLU A 108 -1.80 -19.98 6.57
N ASP A 109 -2.31 -19.73 5.36
CA ASP A 109 -1.52 -19.28 4.21
C ASP A 109 -1.04 -17.84 4.38
N ASP A 110 -1.90 -16.99 4.92
CA ASP A 110 -1.63 -15.56 5.11
C ASP A 110 -1.23 -15.22 6.56
N GLY A 111 -1.30 -16.20 7.47
CA GLY A 111 -1.02 -16.01 8.90
C GLY A 111 -2.00 -15.05 9.59
N LEU A 112 -3.24 -14.97 9.10
CA LEU A 112 -4.26 -14.07 9.64
C LEU A 112 -5.23 -14.80 10.55
N VAL A 113 -5.39 -14.30 11.77
CA VAL A 113 -6.42 -14.77 12.71
C VAL A 113 -7.39 -13.64 12.97
N GLU A 114 -8.65 -13.80 12.63
CA GLU A 114 -9.69 -12.82 12.93
C GLU A 114 -10.58 -13.31 14.06
N ILE A 115 -10.79 -12.44 15.05
CA ILE A 115 -11.71 -12.67 16.16
C ILE A 115 -12.82 -11.63 16.03
N LYS A 116 -14.06 -12.11 15.91
CA LYS A 116 -15.25 -11.28 15.77
C LYS A 116 -16.18 -11.46 16.95
N GLN A 117 -16.56 -10.34 17.55
CA GLN A 117 -17.59 -10.26 18.57
C GLN A 117 -18.56 -9.11 18.22
N GLY A 118 -19.74 -9.46 17.71
CA GLY A 118 -20.70 -8.48 17.20
C GLY A 118 -20.14 -7.65 16.03
N LYS A 119 -19.99 -6.33 16.24
CA LYS A 119 -19.42 -5.38 15.26
C LYS A 119 -17.90 -5.20 15.40
N CYS A 120 -17.32 -5.68 16.49
CA CYS A 120 -15.89 -5.53 16.76
C CYS A 120 -15.14 -6.69 16.08
N ILE A 121 -14.11 -6.34 15.31
CA ILE A 121 -13.21 -7.30 14.65
C ILE A 121 -11.80 -7.00 15.15
N THR A 122 -11.13 -8.03 15.66
CA THR A 122 -9.73 -7.99 16.07
C THR A 122 -8.95 -8.93 15.19
N THR A 123 -7.99 -8.41 14.44
CA THR A 123 -7.11 -9.21 13.58
C THR A 123 -5.75 -9.35 14.24
N LEU A 124 -5.30 -10.60 14.38
CA LEU A 124 -3.96 -10.95 14.83
C LEU A 124 -3.17 -11.43 13.62
N VAL A 125 -1.92 -10.99 13.52
CA VAL A 125 -0.99 -11.40 12.47
C VAL A 125 0.06 -12.30 13.11
N ILE A 126 0.15 -13.52 12.61
CA ILE A 126 1.14 -14.53 13.01
C ILE A 126 1.94 -14.97 11.78
N PRO A 127 3.11 -15.60 11.94
CA PRO A 127 3.82 -16.18 10.80
C PRO A 127 2.93 -17.21 10.07
N PRO A 128 2.89 -17.20 8.74
CA PRO A 128 2.21 -18.22 7.96
C PRO A 128 2.70 -19.64 8.30
N GLY A 129 1.77 -20.58 8.33
CA GLY A 129 2.02 -21.98 8.66
C GLY A 129 0.95 -22.60 9.56
N PRO A 130 1.10 -23.88 9.91
CA PRO A 130 0.09 -24.64 10.65
C PRO A 130 -0.17 -24.03 12.03
N VAL A 131 -1.44 -23.80 12.35
CA VAL A 131 -1.85 -23.20 13.62
C VAL A 131 -2.47 -24.26 14.52
N GLY A 132 -1.82 -24.51 15.65
CA GLY A 132 -2.36 -25.38 16.69
C GLY A 132 -3.48 -24.70 17.48
N ILE A 133 -4.70 -25.21 17.38
CA ILE A 133 -5.86 -24.69 18.11
C ILE A 133 -6.01 -25.43 19.45
N LYS A 134 -6.08 -24.69 20.56
CA LYS A 134 -6.36 -25.22 21.90
C LYS A 134 -7.49 -24.43 22.54
N TYR A 135 -8.32 -25.11 23.31
CA TYR A 135 -9.43 -24.52 24.05
C TYR A 135 -9.21 -24.71 25.54
N SER A 136 -9.46 -23.68 26.34
CA SER A 136 -9.37 -23.72 27.79
C SER A 136 -10.48 -22.88 28.39
N THR A 137 -11.09 -23.37 29.47
CA THR A 137 -12.03 -22.61 30.30
C THR A 137 -11.42 -22.41 31.67
N ASN A 138 -11.35 -21.17 32.14
CA ASN A 138 -11.03 -20.90 33.55
C ASN A 138 -12.33 -21.06 34.34
N ASN A 139 -12.43 -22.14 35.12
CA ASN A 139 -13.43 -22.27 36.19
C ASN A 139 -12.87 -21.67 37.48
#